data_AF-A0A6F8Y6Q3-F1
#
_entry.id   AF-A0A6F8Y6Q3-F1
#
_cell.length_a   1.000
_cell.length_b   1.000
_cell.length_c   1.000
_cell.angle_alpha   90.00
_cell.angle_beta   90.00
_cell.angle_gamma   90.00
#
_symmetry.space_group_name_H-M   'P 1'
#
loop_
_entity.id
_entity.type
_entity.pdbx_description
1 polymer ?
#
loop_
_entity_poly.entity_id
_entity_poly.type
_entity_poly.pdbx_seq_one_letter_code
_entity_poly.pdbx_strand_id
1 'polypeptide(L)'
;MGVGDWAAFTAAFISGANIVVTTVLTRSRDRISWSRESLSDTLVTLLEASWRSSDAARERHDLGPSPADPALATRLEDTMEAGFGELRASLTRLRLFASERVGAAGVDLLISHRELRDAPLADQPARLDAVSAARRRLIHAARRDLNTD
;
A
#
# COMPACT_ATOMS: atom_id res chain seq x y z
N MET A 1 2.70 -2.33 -18.41
CA MET A 1 1.40 -2.13 -17.73
C MET A 1 0.95 -0.71 -18.03
N GLY A 2 -0.24 -0.54 -18.63
CA GLY A 2 -0.67 0.73 -19.22
C GLY A 2 -1.26 1.70 -18.18
N VAL A 3 -1.06 3.00 -18.42
CA VAL A 3 -1.59 4.12 -17.63
C VAL A 3 -3.14 4.06 -17.47
N GLY A 4 -3.84 3.37 -18.39
CA GLY A 4 -5.29 3.17 -18.34
C GLY A 4 -5.80 2.29 -17.20
N ASP A 5 -5.03 1.28 -16.77
CA ASP A 5 -5.44 0.41 -15.66
C ASP A 5 -5.38 1.13 -14.31
N TRP A 6 -4.45 2.09 -14.18
CA TRP A 6 -4.27 2.91 -12.98
C TRP A 6 -5.40 3.94 -12.80
N ALA A 7 -5.81 4.59 -13.90
CA ALA A 7 -6.94 5.51 -13.91
C ALA A 7 -8.28 4.80 -13.67
N ALA A 8 -8.45 3.58 -14.21
CA ALA A 8 -9.64 2.78 -13.97
C ALA A 8 -9.77 2.34 -12.50
N PHE A 9 -8.66 1.98 -11.85
CA PHE A 9 -8.68 1.63 -10.43
C PHE A 9 -9.00 2.82 -9.52
N THR A 10 -8.38 3.98 -9.76
CA THR A 10 -8.68 5.21 -8.98
C THR A 10 -10.13 5.66 -9.20
N ALA A 11 -10.61 5.67 -10.44
CA ALA A 11 -12.00 6.04 -10.73
C ALA A 11 -13.02 5.09 -10.09
N ALA A 12 -12.76 3.78 -10.12
CA ALA A 12 -13.64 2.78 -9.50
C ALA A 12 -13.65 2.88 -7.97
N PHE A 13 -12.52 3.19 -7.34
CA PHE A 13 -12.42 3.34 -5.89
C PHE A 13 -13.11 4.62 -5.40
N ILE A 14 -12.91 5.74 -6.11
CA ILE A 14 -13.56 7.02 -5.82
C ILE A 14 -15.08 6.92 -6.02
N SER A 15 -15.54 6.24 -7.08
CA SER A 15 -16.97 6.01 -7.32
C SER A 15 -17.61 5.10 -6.27
N GLY A 16 -16.92 4.03 -5.85
CA GLY A 16 -17.38 3.15 -4.78
C GLY A 16 -17.50 3.85 -3.42
N ALA A 17 -16.54 4.74 -3.10
CA ALA A 17 -16.60 5.56 -1.91
C ALA A 17 -17.81 6.52 -1.93
N ASN A 18 -18.12 7.13 -3.07
CA ASN A 18 -19.23 8.09 -3.18
C ASN A 18 -20.62 7.44 -3.01
N ILE A 19 -20.80 6.19 -3.44
CA ILE A 19 -22.07 5.47 -3.30
C ILE A 19 -22.34 5.11 -1.84
N VAL A 20 -21.31 4.73 -1.07
CA VAL A 20 -21.45 4.39 0.36
C VAL A 20 -21.68 5.65 1.22
N VAL A 21 -21.05 6.77 0.86
CA VAL A 21 -21.20 8.06 1.55
C VAL A 21 -22.64 8.59 1.48
N THR A 22 -23.33 8.41 0.35
CA THR A 22 -24.64 9.05 0.13
C THR A 22 -25.78 8.32 0.85
N THR A 23 -25.73 6.98 0.95
CA THR A 23 -26.78 6.18 1.61
C THR A 23 -26.68 6.25 3.13
N VAL A 24 -25.50 6.56 3.66
CA VAL A 24 -25.24 6.55 5.10
C VAL A 24 -25.37 7.96 5.70
N LEU A 25 -26.46 8.70 5.48
CA LEU A 25 -26.65 10.07 6.02
C LEU A 25 -27.95 10.30 6.81
N THR A 26 -27.81 10.34 8.14
CA THR A 26 -28.76 10.78 9.19
C THR A 26 -28.18 10.44 10.59
N ARG A 27 -27.45 11.41 11.15
CA ARG A 27 -27.43 11.79 12.58
C ARG A 27 -26.59 11.07 13.65
N SER A 28 -26.06 9.85 13.46
CA SER A 28 -25.05 9.25 14.38
C SER A 28 -23.61 9.32 13.82
N ARG A 29 -23.43 10.12 12.76
CA ARG A 29 -22.51 9.84 11.65
C ARG A 29 -21.19 10.59 11.67
N ASP A 30 -21.02 11.63 12.48
CA ASP A 30 -19.81 12.46 12.39
C ASP A 30 -18.56 11.75 12.93
N ARG A 31 -18.62 10.93 13.99
CA ARG A 31 -17.41 10.20 14.42
C ARG A 31 -17.04 9.02 13.52
N ILE A 32 -18.04 8.34 12.96
CA ILE A 32 -17.84 7.15 12.12
C ILE A 32 -17.41 7.56 10.70
N SER A 33 -17.94 8.66 10.15
CA SER A 33 -17.51 9.18 8.85
C SER A 33 -16.06 9.66 8.89
N TRP A 34 -15.67 10.41 9.94
CA TRP A 34 -14.29 10.88 10.11
C TRP A 34 -13.30 9.73 10.28
N SER A 35 -13.69 8.65 10.99
CA SER A 35 -12.88 7.44 11.11
C SER A 35 -12.70 6.73 9.75
N ARG A 36 -13.76 6.65 8.94
CA ARG A 36 -13.70 6.03 7.60
C ARG A 36 -12.90 6.84 6.59
N GLU A 37 -13.01 8.17 6.63
CA GLU A 37 -12.23 9.07 5.78
C GLU A 37 -10.75 9.00 6.15
N SER A 38 -10.41 9.09 7.44
CA SER A 38 -9.04 8.95 7.93
C SER A 38 -8.44 7.57 7.68
N LEU A 39 -9.24 6.50 7.80
CA LEU A 39 -8.83 5.14 7.46
C LEU A 39 -8.56 5.00 5.96
N SER A 40 -9.41 5.57 5.11
CA SER A 40 -9.25 5.50 3.66
C SER A 40 -8.01 6.26 3.20
N ASP A 41 -7.81 7.47 3.71
CA ASP A 41 -6.61 8.28 3.47
C ASP A 41 -5.35 7.52 3.90
N THR A 42 -5.34 6.98 5.13
CA THR A 42 -4.21 6.20 5.64
C THR A 42 -3.95 4.93 4.81
N LEU A 43 -4.99 4.24 4.34
CA LEU A 43 -4.86 3.08 3.45
C LEU A 43 -4.26 3.48 2.10
N VAL A 44 -4.70 4.60 1.53
CA VAL A 44 -4.17 5.12 0.26
C VAL A 44 -2.70 5.47 0.43
N THR A 45 -2.33 6.24 1.46
CA THR A 45 -0.92 6.56 1.75
C THR A 45 -0.07 5.30 1.92
N LEU A 46 -0.58 4.30 2.64
CA LEU A 46 0.11 3.04 2.83
C LEU A 46 0.31 2.28 1.50
N LEU A 47 -0.72 2.23 0.65
CA LEU A 47 -0.62 1.58 -0.66
C LEU A 47 0.33 2.33 -1.60
N GLU A 48 0.30 3.66 -1.61
CA GLU A 48 1.22 4.49 -2.41
C GLU A 48 2.68 4.25 -2.01
N ALA A 49 2.97 4.27 -0.71
CA ALA A 49 4.30 3.92 -0.19
C ALA A 49 4.72 2.51 -0.61
N SER A 50 3.77 1.55 -0.58
CA SER A 50 3.99 0.18 -1.01
C SER A 50 4.37 0.06 -2.49
N TRP A 51 3.69 0.80 -3.38
CA TRP A 51 4.00 0.82 -4.81
C TRP A 51 5.35 1.48 -5.06
N ARG A 52 5.58 2.66 -4.49
CA ARG A 52 6.84 3.40 -4.66
C ARG A 52 8.06 2.57 -4.25
N SER A 53 7.99 1.89 -3.10
CA SER A 53 9.08 1.00 -2.64
C SER A 53 9.26 -0.21 -3.56
N SER A 54 8.17 -0.82 -4.04
CA SER A 54 8.24 -1.97 -4.97
C SER A 54 8.80 -1.56 -6.34
N ASP A 55 8.46 -0.38 -6.84
CA ASP A 55 8.89 0.11 -8.14
C ASP A 55 10.39 0.46 -8.12
N ALA A 56 10.85 1.08 -7.04
CA ALA A 56 12.28 1.30 -6.82
C ALA A 56 13.07 -0.01 -6.73
N ALA A 57 12.49 -1.04 -6.08
CA ALA A 57 13.10 -2.38 -6.04
C ALA A 57 13.15 -3.03 -7.43
N ARG A 58 12.09 -2.93 -8.24
CA ARG A 58 12.10 -3.41 -9.63
C ARG A 58 13.16 -2.72 -10.48
N GLU A 59 13.23 -1.39 -10.39
CA GLU A 59 14.22 -0.62 -11.15
C GLU A 59 15.64 -0.98 -10.71
N ARG A 60 15.87 -1.19 -9.41
CA ARG A 60 17.15 -1.68 -8.89
C ARG A 60 17.49 -3.08 -9.42
N HIS A 61 16.50 -3.98 -9.48
CA HIS A 61 16.70 -5.30 -10.08
C HIS A 61 17.10 -5.20 -11.55
N ASP A 62 16.42 -4.36 -12.32
CA ASP A 62 16.65 -4.21 -13.76
C ASP A 62 18.00 -3.56 -14.09
N LEU A 63 18.56 -2.76 -13.18
CA LEU A 63 19.94 -2.24 -13.29
C LEU A 63 21.02 -3.31 -13.06
N GLY A 64 20.68 -4.41 -12.39
CA GLY A 64 21.60 -5.50 -12.08
C GLY A 64 22.68 -5.14 -11.02
N PRO A 65 23.67 -6.03 -10.81
CA PRO A 65 24.63 -5.91 -9.71
C PRO A 65 25.71 -4.85 -9.91
N SER A 66 25.90 -4.36 -11.14
CA SER A 66 26.91 -3.34 -11.47
C SER A 66 26.25 -2.21 -12.25
N PRO A 67 25.56 -1.29 -11.57
CA PRO A 67 24.86 -0.19 -12.22
C PRO A 67 25.88 0.72 -12.93
N ALA A 68 25.56 1.11 -14.16
CA ALA A 68 26.35 2.09 -14.91
C ALA A 68 26.32 3.49 -14.26
N ASP A 69 25.26 3.78 -13.50
CA ASP A 69 25.11 5.01 -12.71
C ASP A 69 24.97 4.66 -11.21
N PRO A 70 26.03 4.80 -10.40
CA PRO A 70 25.97 4.56 -8.96
C PRO A 70 25.07 5.56 -8.24
N ALA A 71 24.90 6.79 -8.75
CA ALA A 71 24.02 7.78 -8.14
C ALA A 71 22.54 7.43 -8.34
N LEU A 72 22.19 6.73 -9.42
CA LEU A 72 20.86 6.16 -9.60
C LEU A 72 20.61 5.03 -8.59
N ALA A 73 21.57 4.12 -8.41
CA ALA A 73 21.44 3.01 -7.46
C ALA A 73 21.22 3.50 -6.02
N THR A 74 21.97 4.52 -5.58
CA THR A 74 21.75 5.16 -4.27
C THR A 74 20.36 5.77 -4.15
N ARG A 75 19.89 6.51 -5.18
CA ARG A 75 18.55 7.12 -5.16
C ARG A 75 17.43 6.09 -5.06
N LEU A 76 17.58 4.93 -5.71
CA LEU A 76 16.61 3.85 -5.63
C LEU A 76 16.58 3.21 -4.25
N GLU A 77 17.74 3.00 -3.64
CA GLU A 77 17.85 2.51 -2.27
C GLU A 77 17.23 3.49 -1.26
N ASP A 78 17.52 4.79 -1.38
CA ASP A 78 16.88 5.83 -0.58
C ASP A 78 15.36 5.84 -0.76
N THR A 79 14.88 5.64 -1.98
CA THR A 79 13.45 5.58 -2.30
C THR A 79 12.78 4.35 -1.67
N MET A 80 13.46 3.20 -1.68
CA MET A 80 13.00 1.98 -1.02
C MET A 80 12.89 2.19 0.49
N GLU A 81 13.92 2.77 1.13
CA GLU A 81 13.95 3.00 2.58
C GLU A 81 12.94 4.07 3.01
N ALA A 82 12.79 5.16 2.24
CA ALA A 82 11.76 6.16 2.47
C ALA A 82 10.35 5.54 2.38
N GLY A 83 10.09 4.73 1.35
CA GLY A 83 8.84 4.00 1.20
C GLY A 83 8.58 3.02 2.36
N PHE A 84 9.62 2.32 2.84
CA PHE A 84 9.50 1.45 4.02
C PHE A 84 9.21 2.23 5.31
N GLY A 85 9.86 3.38 5.49
CA GLY A 85 9.58 4.29 6.60
C GLY A 85 8.13 4.79 6.60
N GLU A 86 7.62 5.17 5.43
CA GLU A 86 6.23 5.62 5.25
C GLU A 86 5.22 4.48 5.48
N LEU A 87 5.49 3.27 4.98
CA LEU A 87 4.69 2.08 5.28
C LEU A 87 4.53 1.85 6.78
N ARG A 88 5.64 1.94 7.53
CA ARG A 88 5.64 1.77 8.99
C ARG A 88 4.84 2.87 9.70
N ALA A 89 4.99 4.12 9.28
CA ALA A 89 4.25 5.25 9.84
C ALA A 89 2.75 5.13 9.56
N SER A 90 2.38 4.81 8.33
CA SER A 90 0.98 4.65 7.91
C SER A 90 0.33 3.43 8.57
N LEU A 91 1.06 2.32 8.76
CA LEU A 91 0.54 1.18 9.52
C LEU A 91 0.25 1.52 10.99
N THR A 92 1.09 2.37 11.59
CA THR A 92 0.88 2.83 12.98
C THR A 92 -0.42 3.65 13.08
N ARG A 93 -0.70 4.51 12.10
CA ARG A 93 -1.97 5.25 12.02
C ARG A 93 -3.14 4.32 11.71
N LEU A 94 -2.95 3.36 10.81
CA LEU A 94 -3.97 2.42 10.39
C LEU A 94 -4.50 1.62 11.58
N ARG A 95 -3.64 1.20 12.50
CA ARG A 95 -4.01 0.48 13.74
C ARG A 95 -4.95 1.26 14.67
N LEU A 96 -5.03 2.58 14.55
CA LEU A 96 -5.95 3.39 15.35
C LEU A 96 -7.41 3.31 14.85
N PHE A 97 -7.58 3.00 13.56
CA PHE A 97 -8.89 3.09 12.89
C PHE A 97 -9.36 1.77 12.30
N ALA A 98 -8.44 0.87 11.98
CA ALA A 98 -8.72 -0.37 11.27
C ALA A 98 -9.09 -1.52 12.23
N SER A 99 -9.87 -2.48 11.72
CA SER A 99 -10.07 -3.72 12.46
C SER A 99 -8.78 -4.51 12.59
N GLU A 100 -8.77 -5.48 13.50
CA GLU A 100 -7.69 -6.44 13.67
C GLU A 100 -7.32 -7.15 12.35
N ARG A 101 -8.31 -7.43 11.49
CA ARG A 101 -8.09 -8.12 10.20
C ARG A 101 -7.27 -7.25 9.23
N VAL A 102 -7.64 -5.98 9.09
CA VAL A 102 -6.92 -5.02 8.25
C VAL A 102 -5.55 -4.71 8.84
N GLY A 103 -5.46 -4.57 10.16
CA GLY A 103 -4.19 -4.41 10.87
C GLY A 103 -3.23 -5.58 10.62
N ALA A 104 -3.70 -6.82 10.73
CA ALA A 104 -2.90 -8.02 10.48
C ALA A 104 -2.43 -8.08 9.02
N ALA A 105 -3.31 -7.83 8.04
CA ALA A 105 -2.91 -7.78 6.64
C ALA A 105 -1.91 -6.65 6.32
N GLY A 106 -1.99 -5.52 7.04
CA GLY A 106 -1.02 -4.44 6.96
C GLY A 106 0.35 -4.81 7.53
N VAL A 107 0.38 -5.59 8.62
CA VAL A 107 1.62 -6.16 9.17
C VAL A 107 2.26 -7.14 8.18
N ASP A 108 1.48 -8.03 7.57
CA ASP A 108 1.98 -8.97 6.54
C ASP A 108 2.63 -8.22 5.37
N LEU A 109 2.03 -7.10 4.96
CA LEU A 109 2.60 -6.25 3.91
C LEU A 109 3.91 -5.61 4.34
N LEU A 110 4.00 -5.11 5.58
CA LEU A 110 5.25 -4.55 6.11
C LEU A 110 6.36 -5.61 6.19
N ILE A 111 6.03 -6.83 6.62
CA ILE A 111 6.97 -7.96 6.65
C ILE A 111 7.46 -8.28 5.23
N SER A 112 6.54 -8.38 4.26
CA SER A 112 6.90 -8.66 2.85
C SER A 112 7.84 -7.59 2.28
N HIS A 113 7.64 -6.32 2.64
CA HIS A 113 8.52 -5.21 2.23
C HIS A 113 9.89 -5.26 2.91
N ARG A 114 9.94 -5.62 4.19
CA ARG A 114 11.21 -5.85 4.88
C ARG A 114 12.01 -6.97 4.22
N GLU A 115 11.34 -8.09 3.91
CA GLU A 115 11.98 -9.21 3.21
C GLU A 115 12.44 -8.82 1.80
N LEU A 116 11.68 -7.98 1.08
CA LEU A 116 12.10 -7.45 -0.23
C LEU A 116 13.36 -6.59 -0.11
N ARG A 117 13.41 -5.70 0.89
CA ARG A 117 14.56 -4.82 1.12
C ARG A 117 15.82 -5.60 1.49
N ASP A 118 15.67 -6.59 2.37
CA ASP A 118 16.78 -7.37 2.90
C ASP A 118 17.20 -8.51 1.94
N ALA A 119 16.46 -8.74 0.85
CA ALA A 119 16.71 -9.83 -0.09
C ALA A 119 17.86 -9.54 -1.08
N PRO A 120 18.65 -10.57 -1.43
CA PRO A 120 19.56 -10.51 -2.56
C PRO A 120 18.82 -10.20 -3.87
N LEU A 121 19.51 -9.58 -4.84
CA LEU A 121 18.96 -9.26 -6.17
C LEU A 121 18.32 -10.48 -6.85
N ALA A 122 18.93 -11.66 -6.73
CA ALA A 122 18.43 -12.90 -7.32
C ALA A 122 17.04 -13.33 -6.78
N ASP A 123 16.70 -12.95 -5.54
CA ASP A 123 15.45 -13.31 -4.90
C ASP A 123 14.37 -12.22 -5.02
N GLN A 124 14.73 -11.03 -5.51
CA GLN A 124 13.81 -9.89 -5.60
C GLN A 124 12.53 -10.16 -6.39
N PRO A 125 12.52 -10.90 -7.53
CA PRO A 125 11.28 -11.20 -8.24
C PRO A 125 10.27 -11.95 -7.36
N ALA A 126 10.71 -12.98 -6.63
CA ALA A 126 9.85 -13.74 -5.74
C ALA A 126 9.33 -12.88 -4.57
N ARG A 127 10.15 -11.95 -4.05
CA ARG A 127 9.73 -11.03 -2.99
C ARG A 127 8.74 -9.96 -3.48
N LEU A 128 8.90 -9.47 -4.71
CA LEU A 128 7.96 -8.56 -5.35
C LEU A 128 6.57 -9.22 -5.55
N ASP A 129 6.55 -10.52 -5.86
CA ASP A 129 5.32 -11.30 -5.93
C ASP A 129 4.66 -11.46 -4.55
N ALA A 130 5.46 -11.73 -3.51
CA ALA A 130 4.97 -11.80 -2.13
C ALA A 130 4.36 -10.45 -1.67
N VAL A 131 5.03 -9.33 -1.94
CA VAL A 131 4.51 -7.97 -1.67
C VAL A 131 3.21 -7.72 -2.44
N SER A 132 3.13 -8.15 -3.69
CA SER A 132 1.91 -8.02 -4.51
C SER A 132 0.77 -8.87 -3.96
N ALA A 133 1.04 -10.08 -3.48
CA ALA A 133 0.07 -10.92 -2.79
C ALA A 133 -0.40 -10.30 -1.46
N ALA A 134 0.52 -9.76 -0.65
CA ALA A 134 0.20 -9.10 0.60
C ALA A 134 -0.68 -7.85 0.41
N ARG A 135 -0.39 -7.02 -0.60
CA ARG A 135 -1.27 -5.90 -0.99
C ARG A 135 -2.68 -6.34 -1.33
N ARG A 136 -2.82 -7.40 -2.13
CA ARG A 136 -4.15 -7.94 -2.48
C ARG A 136 -4.91 -8.41 -1.23
N ARG A 137 -4.23 -9.04 -0.27
CA ARG A 137 -4.82 -9.43 1.02
C ARG A 137 -5.28 -8.22 1.83
N LEU A 138 -4.45 -7.18 1.92
CA LEU A 138 -4.81 -5.92 2.60
C LEU A 138 -6.03 -5.26 1.95
N ILE A 139 -6.05 -5.11 0.63
CA ILE A 139 -7.18 -4.53 -0.11
C ILE A 139 -8.44 -5.37 0.13
N HIS A 140 -8.34 -6.69 0.11
CA HIS A 140 -9.47 -7.56 0.35
C HIS A 140 -10.00 -7.43 1.80
N ALA A 141 -9.10 -7.39 2.80
CA ALA A 141 -9.46 -7.16 4.19
C ALA A 141 -10.17 -5.81 4.36
N ALA A 142 -9.61 -4.74 3.78
CA ALA A 142 -10.18 -3.40 3.85
C ALA A 142 -11.56 -3.33 3.17
N ARG A 143 -11.71 -3.94 1.99
CA ARG A 143 -13.01 -4.02 1.32
C ARG A 143 -14.05 -4.76 2.14
N ARG A 144 -13.68 -5.86 2.80
CA ARG A 144 -14.61 -6.57 3.68
C ARG A 144 -15.02 -5.69 4.84
N ASP A 145 -14.09 -5.06 5.53
CA ASP A 145 -14.43 -4.19 6.66
C ASP A 145 -15.28 -2.98 6.26
N LEU A 146 -15.04 -2.42 5.06
CA LEU A 146 -15.82 -1.29 4.55
C LEU A 146 -17.22 -1.69 4.03
N ASN A 147 -17.40 -2.95 3.63
CA ASN A 147 -18.67 -3.48 3.10
C ASN A 147 -19.49 -4.28 4.13
N THR A 148 -18.92 -4.58 5.30
CA THR A 148 -19.63 -5.27 6.38
C THR A 148 -20.23 -4.22 7.31
N ASP A 149 -21.29 -3.57 6.83
CA ASP A 149 -22.27 -2.81 7.64
C ASP A 149 -23.68 -3.25 7.23
#